data_AF-A0A2D6HCA7-F1
#
_entry.id   AF-A0A2D6HCA7-F1
#
_cell.length_a   1.000
_cell.length_b   1.000
_cell.length_c   1.000
_cell.angle_alpha   90.00
_cell.angle_beta   90.00
_cell.angle_gamma   90.00
#
_symmetry.space_group_name_H-M   'P 1'
#
loop_
_entity.id
_entity.type
_entity.pdbx_description
1 polymer ?
#
loop_
_entity_poly.entity_id
_entity_poly.type
_entity_poly.pdbx_seq_one_letter_code
_entity_poly.pdbx_strand_id
1 'polypeptide(L)'
;MAARIETPSAEGFSAFGDSVSLSGETVLVGAPEDEDTGKVFVMDLAAAARYCVGAPNSVGPSAFFGTNGTTHVSHDNLLLLAAGAPAGQFGLFYYGPEAVQVPFGDGYRCVGGGATGLFRLYPPVQIDGSGAAAHALDYDNPPTPAGQITPGSTWYFQFWYRDPAASGAGFNFSDACALSFCP
;
A
#
# COMPACT_ATOMS: atom_id res chain seq x y z
N MET A 1 -3.13 3.10 17.71
CA MET A 1 -3.72 2.99 16.36
C MET A 1 -4.70 1.83 16.43
N ALA A 2 -6.00 2.06 16.24
CA ALA A 2 -7.02 1.01 16.25
C ALA A 2 -7.57 0.88 14.83
N ALA A 3 -7.49 -0.32 14.25
CA ALA A 3 -8.17 -0.61 13.00
C ALA A 3 -9.64 -0.92 13.32
N ARG A 4 -10.57 -0.24 12.65
CA ARG A 4 -12.01 -0.52 12.77
C ARG A 4 -12.40 -1.42 11.61
N ILE A 5 -12.92 -2.58 11.95
CA ILE A 5 -13.54 -3.51 10.99
C ILE A 5 -15.04 -3.22 10.99
N GLU A 6 -15.59 -2.85 9.84
CA GLU A 6 -17.02 -2.57 9.67
C GLU A 6 -17.69 -3.71 8.89
N THR A 7 -18.98 -3.93 9.17
CA THR A 7 -19.79 -4.90 8.44
C THR A 7 -20.05 -4.39 7.02
N PRO A 8 -19.86 -5.21 5.97
CA PRO A 8 -20.24 -4.86 4.60
C PRO A 8 -21.75 -4.66 4.43
N SER A 9 -22.56 -5.27 5.30
CA SER A 9 -24.02 -5.10 5.37
C SER A 9 -24.37 -4.13 6.51
N ALA A 10 -25.18 -3.12 6.20
CA ALA A 10 -25.63 -2.09 7.14
C ALA A 10 -26.90 -2.48 7.92
N GLU A 11 -27.30 -3.76 7.86
CA GLU A 11 -28.53 -4.22 8.50
C GLU A 11 -28.35 -4.33 10.02
N GLY A 12 -29.36 -3.90 10.78
CA GLY A 12 -29.37 -4.06 12.22
C GLY A 12 -29.49 -5.53 12.61
N PHE A 13 -28.74 -5.95 13.63
CA PHE A 13 -28.75 -7.30 14.24
C PHE A 13 -28.21 -8.45 13.35
N SER A 14 -26.97 -8.34 12.85
CA SER A 14 -26.28 -9.45 12.17
C SER A 14 -25.49 -10.38 13.10
N ALA A 15 -25.40 -10.03 14.39
CA ALA A 15 -24.46 -10.64 15.35
C ALA A 15 -23.01 -10.73 14.81
N PHE A 16 -22.61 -9.79 13.95
CA PHE A 16 -21.25 -9.76 13.43
C PHE A 16 -20.21 -9.67 14.56
N GLY A 17 -19.23 -10.55 14.52
CA GLY A 17 -18.22 -10.67 15.57
C GLY A 17 -18.54 -11.71 16.64
N ASP A 18 -19.66 -12.44 16.52
CA ASP A 18 -20.04 -13.53 17.45
C ASP A 18 -18.98 -14.63 17.51
N SER A 19 -18.35 -14.93 16.38
CA SER A 19 -17.15 -15.77 16.32
C SER A 19 -16.08 -15.13 15.45
N VAL A 20 -14.82 -15.30 15.86
CA VAL A 20 -13.66 -14.82 15.10
C VAL A 20 -12.63 -15.93 15.04
N SER A 21 -12.12 -16.20 13.84
CA SER A 21 -10.99 -17.09 13.63
C SER A 21 -9.93 -16.37 12.80
N LEU A 22 -8.66 -16.64 13.09
CA LEU A 22 -7.54 -16.09 12.37
C LEU A 22 -6.67 -17.24 11.85
N SER A 23 -6.35 -17.21 10.56
CA SER A 23 -5.37 -18.09 9.95
C SER A 23 -4.45 -17.27 9.06
N GLY A 24 -3.23 -17.05 9.51
CA GLY A 24 -2.29 -16.14 8.84
C GLY A 24 -2.83 -14.71 8.81
N GLU A 25 -2.97 -14.15 7.62
CA GLU A 25 -3.51 -12.80 7.39
C GLU A 25 -5.03 -12.81 7.24
N THR A 26 -5.67 -13.97 7.10
CA THR A 26 -7.11 -14.04 6.93
C THR A 26 -7.82 -14.09 8.29
N VAL A 27 -8.75 -13.16 8.48
CA VAL A 27 -9.71 -13.07 9.57
C VAL A 27 -11.05 -13.56 9.03
N LEU A 28 -11.61 -14.58 9.65
CA LEU A 28 -13.00 -14.97 9.48
C LEU A 28 -13.81 -14.37 10.63
N VAL A 29 -14.87 -13.64 10.30
CA VAL A 29 -15.84 -13.15 11.28
C VAL A 29 -17.20 -13.74 10.99
N GLY A 30 -17.72 -14.50 11.94
CA GLY A 30 -19.08 -15.01 11.91
C GLY A 30 -20.09 -13.91 12.22
N ALA A 31 -21.21 -13.97 11.51
CA ALA A 31 -22.40 -13.15 11.72
C ALA A 31 -23.63 -14.07 11.61
N PRO A 32 -23.93 -14.86 12.66
CA PRO A 32 -24.94 -15.90 12.60
C PRO A 32 -26.36 -15.39 12.39
N GLU A 33 -26.62 -14.10 12.64
CA GLU A 33 -27.94 -13.47 12.44
C GLU A 33 -28.03 -12.69 11.11
N ASP A 34 -26.96 -12.65 10.31
CA ASP A 34 -27.01 -11.99 8.99
C ASP A 34 -28.00 -12.73 8.05
N GLU A 35 -29.01 -11.99 7.57
CA GLU A 35 -30.08 -12.48 6.69
C GLU A 35 -30.80 -13.75 7.19
N ASP A 36 -30.97 -13.91 8.51
CA ASP A 36 -31.63 -15.06 9.16
C ASP A 36 -31.06 -16.45 8.77
N THR A 37 -29.90 -16.47 8.11
CA THR A 37 -29.25 -17.68 7.59
C THR A 37 -27.79 -17.80 8.04
N GLY A 38 -27.21 -16.69 8.50
CA GLY A 38 -25.86 -16.60 8.98
C GLY A 38 -24.85 -16.49 7.84
N LYS A 39 -23.87 -15.59 8.01
CA LYS A 39 -22.74 -15.43 7.07
C LYS A 39 -21.40 -15.53 7.77
N VAL A 40 -20.38 -15.80 6.97
CA VAL A 40 -18.97 -15.66 7.37
C VAL A 40 -18.35 -14.60 6.49
N PHE A 41 -17.78 -13.58 7.11
CA PHE A 41 -17.01 -12.54 6.46
C PHE A 41 -15.54 -12.90 6.46
N VAL A 42 -14.92 -12.90 5.29
CA VAL A 42 -13.49 -13.14 5.11
C VAL A 42 -12.81 -11.79 4.92
N MET A 43 -11.80 -11.49 5.73
CA MET A 43 -11.05 -10.24 5.64
C MET A 43 -9.56 -10.53 5.72
N ASP A 44 -8.78 -9.91 4.85
CA ASP A 44 -7.33 -10.05 4.89
C ASP A 44 -6.70 -8.88 5.66
N LEU A 45 -6.19 -9.17 6.85
CA LEU A 45 -5.64 -8.23 7.82
C LEU A 45 -4.29 -7.62 7.37
N ALA A 46 -3.66 -8.13 6.31
CA ALA A 46 -2.42 -7.55 5.80
C ALA A 46 -2.14 -7.84 4.31
N ALA A 47 -3.01 -7.37 3.42
CA ALA A 47 -2.58 -7.08 2.05
C ALA A 47 -1.38 -6.11 1.99
N ALA A 48 -1.13 -5.33 3.06
CA ALA A 48 -0.03 -4.38 3.18
C ALA A 48 0.62 -4.39 4.58
N ALA A 49 1.86 -4.86 4.68
CA ALA A 49 2.66 -4.83 5.90
C ALA A 49 3.75 -3.74 5.84
N ARG A 50 3.65 -2.72 6.69
CA ARG A 50 4.71 -1.70 6.83
C ARG A 50 5.96 -2.32 7.43
N TYR A 51 7.12 -2.11 6.81
CA TYR A 51 8.40 -2.67 7.27
C TYR A 51 9.54 -1.65 7.38
N CYS A 52 9.39 -0.48 6.74
CA CYS A 52 10.39 0.58 6.79
C CYS A 52 9.73 1.91 7.13
N VAL A 53 10.41 2.73 7.92
CA VAL A 53 9.99 4.09 8.28
C VAL A 53 10.47 5.11 7.25
N GLY A 54 9.69 6.17 7.03
CA GLY A 54 10.15 7.33 6.25
C GLY A 54 10.92 8.34 7.12
N ALA A 55 11.50 9.35 6.47
CA ALA A 55 12.26 10.41 7.10
C ALA A 55 11.53 11.76 6.99
N PRO A 56 11.84 12.75 7.85
CA PRO A 56 11.27 14.10 7.75
C PRO A 56 11.50 14.74 6.38
N ASN A 57 10.50 15.50 5.94
CA ASN A 57 10.53 16.28 4.70
C ASN A 57 10.22 17.75 4.99
N SER A 58 10.21 18.63 3.98
CA SER A 58 10.02 20.08 4.21
C SER A 58 8.66 20.47 4.80
N VAL A 59 7.67 19.57 4.79
CA VAL A 59 6.30 19.84 5.22
C VAL A 59 5.88 19.06 6.46
N GLY A 60 6.69 18.11 6.95
CA GLY A 60 6.29 17.29 8.08
C GLY A 60 7.26 16.16 8.45
N PRO A 61 6.82 15.27 9.35
CA PRO A 61 7.67 14.24 9.95
C PRO A 61 8.02 13.08 9.01
N SER A 62 7.19 12.82 8.00
CA SER A 62 7.41 11.84 6.92
C SER A 62 6.25 11.92 5.93
N ALA A 63 6.49 11.48 4.68
CA ALA A 63 5.40 11.02 3.84
C ALA A 63 5.02 9.57 4.20
N PHE A 64 3.76 9.21 3.97
CA PHE A 64 3.20 7.88 4.27
C PHE A 64 2.69 7.24 2.99
N PHE A 65 2.91 5.94 2.87
CA PHE A 65 2.39 5.04 1.86
C PHE A 65 1.16 4.32 2.40
N GLY A 66 0.21 4.10 1.51
CA GLY A 66 -1.00 3.34 1.78
C GLY A 66 -1.55 2.73 0.50
N THR A 67 -2.63 1.97 0.67
CA THR A 67 -3.36 1.34 -0.43
C THR A 67 -4.86 1.51 -0.23
N ASN A 68 -5.61 1.45 -1.31
CA ASN A 68 -7.07 1.31 -1.33
C ASN A 68 -7.43 0.27 -2.41
N GLY A 69 -8.50 -0.51 -2.21
CA GLY A 69 -8.80 -1.66 -3.06
C GLY A 69 -8.20 -2.97 -2.53
N THR A 70 -7.96 -3.94 -3.42
CA THR A 70 -7.56 -5.32 -3.04
C THR A 70 -6.27 -5.76 -3.73
N THR A 71 -5.48 -6.63 -3.08
CA THR A 71 -4.32 -7.29 -3.71
C THR A 71 -4.68 -8.59 -4.43
N HIS A 72 -5.97 -8.82 -4.69
CA HIS A 72 -6.46 -9.92 -5.49
C HIS A 72 -6.18 -9.60 -6.96
N VAL A 73 -5.28 -10.33 -7.61
CA VAL A 73 -4.76 -9.95 -8.94
C VAL A 73 -5.90 -9.90 -9.97
N SER A 74 -6.84 -10.83 -9.89
CA SER A 74 -8.00 -10.88 -10.79
C SER A 74 -9.02 -9.74 -10.61
N HIS A 75 -8.93 -8.92 -9.55
CA HIS A 75 -9.79 -7.75 -9.38
C HIS A 75 -9.26 -6.49 -10.06
N ASP A 76 -7.94 -6.40 -10.30
CA ASP A 76 -7.26 -5.25 -10.94
C ASP A 76 -7.75 -3.87 -10.44
N ASN A 77 -7.85 -3.72 -9.10
CA ASN A 77 -8.46 -2.53 -8.48
C ASN A 77 -7.62 -1.89 -7.37
N LEU A 78 -6.31 -2.19 -7.31
CA LEU A 78 -5.44 -1.65 -6.27
C LEU A 78 -5.00 -0.23 -6.62
N LEU A 79 -5.32 0.71 -5.73
CA LEU A 79 -4.85 2.08 -5.76
C LEU A 79 -3.70 2.23 -4.76
N LEU A 80 -2.54 2.65 -5.24
CA LEU A 80 -1.40 3.05 -4.40
C LEU A 80 -1.59 4.51 -3.98
N LEU A 81 -1.35 4.79 -2.70
CA LEU A 81 -1.55 6.11 -2.11
C LEU A 81 -0.28 6.59 -1.42
N ALA A 82 -0.05 7.90 -1.49
CA ALA A 82 0.91 8.61 -0.67
C ALA A 82 0.25 9.84 -0.03
N ALA A 83 0.65 10.18 1.19
CA ALA A 83 0.17 11.36 1.92
C ALA A 83 1.31 12.03 2.69
N GLY A 84 1.16 13.32 3.01
CA GLY A 84 2.18 14.07 3.76
C GLY A 84 3.43 14.42 2.94
N ALA A 85 3.32 14.43 1.61
CA ALA A 85 4.37 14.87 0.71
C ALA A 85 4.22 16.37 0.36
N PRO A 86 5.27 17.07 -0.11
CA PRO A 86 5.19 18.48 -0.49
C PRO A 86 4.20 18.72 -1.63
N ALA A 87 3.16 19.53 -1.38
CA ALA A 87 2.12 19.85 -2.34
C ALA A 87 2.66 20.52 -3.62
N GLY A 88 2.06 20.19 -4.77
CA GLY A 88 2.44 20.74 -6.08
C GLY A 88 3.77 20.20 -6.65
N GLN A 89 4.43 19.29 -5.94
CA GLN A 89 5.59 18.57 -6.43
C GLN A 89 5.20 17.30 -7.19
N PHE A 90 6.17 16.66 -7.84
CA PHE A 90 5.98 15.38 -8.52
C PHE A 90 6.60 14.23 -7.73
N GLY A 91 6.02 13.05 -7.86
CA GLY A 91 6.60 11.82 -7.33
C GLY A 91 6.32 10.62 -8.22
N LEU A 92 6.86 9.48 -7.82
CA LEU A 92 6.84 8.24 -8.57
C LEU A 92 6.66 7.08 -7.59
N PHE A 93 5.60 6.32 -7.79
CA PHE A 93 5.45 5.02 -7.13
C PHE A 93 6.36 4.01 -7.81
N TYR A 94 6.93 3.11 -7.03
CA TYR A 94 7.80 2.08 -7.55
C TYR A 94 7.81 0.88 -6.62
N TYR A 95 8.22 -0.26 -7.17
CA TYR A 95 8.26 -1.52 -6.45
C TYR A 95 9.43 -2.41 -6.88
N GLY A 96 9.70 -3.44 -6.08
CA GLY A 96 10.82 -4.36 -6.28
C GLY A 96 10.69 -5.60 -5.39
N PRO A 97 11.50 -6.64 -5.64
CA PRO A 97 11.33 -7.95 -5.03
C PRO A 97 11.99 -8.09 -3.66
N GLU A 98 12.69 -7.06 -3.17
CA GLU A 98 13.52 -7.16 -1.97
C GLU A 98 13.26 -5.99 -1.01
N ALA A 99 13.15 -6.29 0.27
CA ALA A 99 13.18 -5.28 1.34
C ALA A 99 14.62 -4.91 1.67
N VAL A 100 14.92 -3.61 1.65
CA VAL A 100 16.17 -3.02 2.12
C VAL A 100 15.86 -1.81 2.99
N GLN A 101 16.90 -1.18 3.56
CA GLN A 101 16.78 0.16 4.13
C GLN A 101 18.13 0.84 4.00
N VAL A 102 18.30 1.62 2.93
CA VAL A 102 19.56 2.30 2.64
C VAL A 102 19.35 3.81 2.61
N PRO A 103 20.20 4.62 3.29
CA PRO A 103 20.15 6.06 3.18
C PRO A 103 20.28 6.49 1.71
N PHE A 104 19.33 7.27 1.23
CA PHE A 104 19.33 7.76 -0.15
C PHE A 104 18.42 8.99 -0.28
N GLY A 105 18.93 10.06 -0.89
CA GLY A 105 18.28 11.37 -0.83
C GLY A 105 18.21 11.88 0.62
N ASP A 106 17.11 12.54 0.95
CA ASP A 106 16.85 13.06 2.30
C ASP A 106 16.19 12.02 3.24
N GLY A 107 16.13 10.75 2.81
CA GLY A 107 15.50 9.68 3.58
C GLY A 107 16.09 8.30 3.29
N TYR A 108 15.22 7.28 3.25
CA TYR A 108 15.62 5.89 3.08
C TYR A 108 14.94 5.27 1.86
N ARG A 109 15.75 4.70 0.96
CA ARG A 109 15.22 3.79 -0.06
C ARG A 109 15.04 2.42 0.58
N CYS A 110 13.79 1.97 0.64
CA CYS A 110 13.46 0.72 1.29
C CYS A 110 13.15 -0.43 0.34
N VAL A 111 12.96 -0.11 -0.93
CA VAL A 111 12.75 -1.12 -1.97
C VAL A 111 14.09 -1.42 -2.66
N GLY A 112 14.49 -2.68 -2.60
CA GLY A 112 15.65 -3.25 -3.27
C GLY A 112 15.25 -3.87 -4.61
N GLY A 113 16.18 -3.84 -5.57
CA GLY A 113 15.96 -4.46 -6.88
C GLY A 113 16.24 -5.96 -6.90
N GLY A 114 16.99 -6.49 -5.94
CA GLY A 114 17.50 -7.85 -6.00
C GLY A 114 18.09 -8.21 -7.37
N ALA A 115 17.88 -9.45 -7.79
CA ALA A 115 18.24 -9.93 -9.13
C ALA A 115 17.20 -9.57 -10.21
N THR A 116 15.97 -9.19 -9.83
CA THR A 116 14.84 -8.99 -10.77
C THR A 116 14.76 -7.57 -11.32
N GLY A 117 15.05 -6.57 -10.50
CA GLY A 117 15.03 -5.15 -10.85
C GLY A 117 14.15 -4.28 -9.96
N LEU A 118 14.24 -2.96 -10.16
CA LEU A 118 13.33 -1.97 -9.60
C LEU A 118 12.40 -1.45 -10.70
N PHE A 119 11.10 -1.49 -10.43
CA PHE A 119 10.05 -1.19 -11.39
C PHE A 119 9.38 0.13 -11.03
N ARG A 120 9.51 1.09 -11.94
CA ARG A 120 8.99 2.45 -11.78
C ARG A 120 7.65 2.57 -12.50
N LEU A 121 6.62 3.01 -11.79
CA LEU A 121 5.27 3.13 -12.33
C LEU A 121 5.10 4.49 -13.00
N TYR A 122 5.08 4.48 -14.34
CA TYR A 122 4.87 5.68 -15.15
C TYR A 122 3.38 5.86 -15.50
N PRO A 123 2.90 7.11 -15.67
CA PRO A 123 3.64 8.36 -15.53
C PRO A 123 3.91 8.77 -14.08
N PRO A 124 4.86 9.68 -13.81
CA PRO A 124 4.98 10.32 -12.50
C PRO A 124 3.68 11.01 -12.14
N VAL A 125 3.33 10.98 -10.86
CA VAL A 125 2.11 11.58 -10.33
C VAL A 125 2.41 12.96 -9.76
N GLN A 126 1.49 13.88 -9.94
CA GLN A 126 1.54 15.17 -9.25
C GLN A 126 0.95 15.00 -7.84
N ILE A 127 1.64 15.55 -6.85
CA ILE A 127 1.14 15.65 -5.48
C ILE A 127 0.16 16.82 -5.43
N ASP A 128 -1.05 16.55 -4.96
CA ASP A 128 -2.13 17.53 -4.92
C ASP A 128 -1.94 18.58 -3.81
N GLY A 129 -2.88 19.52 -3.70
CA GLY A 129 -2.84 20.60 -2.71
C GLY A 129 -2.91 20.13 -1.25
N SER A 130 -3.36 18.90 -1.00
CA SER A 130 -3.40 18.29 0.33
C SER A 130 -2.13 17.53 0.70
N GLY A 131 -1.16 17.44 -0.24
CA GLY A 131 0.04 16.64 -0.07
C GLY A 131 -0.17 15.15 -0.33
N ALA A 132 -1.25 14.80 -1.05
CA ALA A 132 -1.59 13.43 -1.42
C ALA A 132 -1.26 13.12 -2.88
N ALA A 133 -0.97 11.85 -3.16
CA ALA A 133 -0.80 11.35 -4.51
C ALA A 133 -1.39 9.94 -4.62
N ALA A 134 -1.89 9.58 -5.79
CA ALA A 134 -2.51 8.28 -6.04
C ALA A 134 -2.10 7.73 -7.40
N HIS A 135 -1.94 6.41 -7.50
CA HIS A 135 -1.65 5.71 -8.75
C HIS A 135 -2.39 4.38 -8.78
N ALA A 136 -3.27 4.19 -9.78
CA ALA A 136 -3.94 2.91 -9.99
C ALA A 136 -2.91 1.92 -10.55
N LEU A 137 -2.72 0.80 -9.86
CA LEU A 137 -1.82 -0.24 -10.33
C LEU A 137 -2.57 -1.12 -11.32
N ASP A 138 -2.01 -1.25 -12.51
CA ASP A 138 -2.48 -2.12 -13.58
C ASP A 138 -1.60 -3.38 -13.60
N TYR A 139 -2.19 -4.53 -13.25
CA TYR A 139 -1.44 -5.78 -13.16
C TYR A 139 -1.09 -6.37 -14.52
N ASP A 140 -1.82 -6.01 -15.58
CA ASP A 140 -1.63 -6.53 -16.93
C ASP A 140 -0.54 -5.76 -17.70
N ASN A 141 -0.17 -4.56 -17.22
CA ASN A 141 0.81 -3.69 -17.86
C ASN A 141 2.00 -3.35 -16.93
N PRO A 142 2.83 -4.32 -16.53
CA PRO A 142 4.01 -4.03 -15.73
C PRO A 142 5.03 -3.19 -16.52
N PRO A 143 5.88 -2.37 -15.85
CA PRO A 143 6.87 -1.54 -16.53
C PRO A 143 7.86 -2.33 -17.41
N THR A 144 8.13 -3.58 -17.03
CA THR A 144 8.86 -4.57 -17.84
C THR A 144 8.32 -5.97 -17.50
N PRO A 145 8.53 -6.99 -18.35
CA PRO A 145 8.08 -8.36 -18.07
C PRO A 145 8.60 -8.95 -16.75
N ALA A 146 9.80 -8.54 -16.31
CA ALA A 146 10.38 -8.99 -15.04
C ALA A 146 9.65 -8.43 -13.80
N GLY A 147 8.85 -7.37 -13.98
CA GLY A 147 8.05 -6.76 -12.92
C GLY A 147 6.63 -7.30 -12.83
N GLN A 148 6.30 -8.38 -13.55
CA GLN A 148 4.95 -8.96 -13.49
C GLN A 148 4.60 -9.37 -12.06
N ILE A 149 3.49 -8.83 -11.56
CA ILE A 149 2.91 -9.24 -10.28
C ILE A 149 2.01 -10.44 -10.56
N THR A 150 2.20 -11.51 -9.80
CA THR A 150 1.43 -12.75 -9.95
C THR A 150 0.78 -13.15 -8.63
N PRO A 151 -0.31 -13.94 -8.66
CA PRO A 151 -0.85 -14.59 -7.48
C PRO A 151 0.23 -15.30 -6.65
N GLY A 152 0.15 -15.15 -5.33
CA GLY A 152 1.10 -15.71 -4.36
C GLY A 152 2.44 -14.98 -4.26
N SER A 153 2.67 -13.92 -5.04
CA SER A 153 3.90 -13.11 -4.94
C SER A 153 3.79 -12.04 -3.86
N THR A 154 4.94 -11.66 -3.30
CA THR A 154 5.07 -10.49 -2.43
C THR A 154 6.01 -9.48 -3.07
N TRP A 155 5.60 -8.22 -3.09
CA TRP A 155 6.38 -7.11 -3.64
C TRP A 155 6.44 -5.95 -2.66
N TYR A 156 7.53 -5.18 -2.71
CA TYR A 156 7.75 -4.06 -1.79
C TYR A 156 7.54 -2.75 -2.53
N PHE A 157 6.71 -1.87 -1.97
CA PHE A 157 6.32 -0.60 -2.57
C PHE A 157 6.77 0.59 -1.73
N GLN A 158 7.16 1.66 -2.42
CA GLN A 158 7.48 2.95 -1.80
C GLN A 158 7.16 4.07 -2.79
N PHE A 159 6.96 5.28 -2.26
CA PHE A 159 6.80 6.50 -3.03
C PHE A 159 8.06 7.36 -2.93
N TRP A 160 8.64 7.68 -4.07
CA TRP A 160 9.68 8.72 -4.19
C TRP A 160 9.01 10.04 -4.55
N TYR A 161 9.47 11.16 -3.99
CA TYR A 161 8.93 12.47 -4.33
C TYR A 161 9.98 13.58 -4.30
N ARG A 162 9.70 14.63 -5.06
CA ARG A 162 10.47 15.87 -5.06
C ARG A 162 10.19 16.67 -3.80
N ASP A 163 11.27 17.18 -3.21
CA ASP A 163 11.23 18.04 -2.04
C ASP A 163 12.32 19.13 -2.13
N PRO A 164 12.19 20.08 -3.08
CA PRO A 164 13.19 21.12 -3.28
C PRO A 164 13.23 22.17 -2.16
N ALA A 165 12.20 22.21 -1.31
CA ALA A 165 12.14 23.15 -0.18
C ALA A 165 12.92 22.63 1.04
N ALA A 166 13.17 21.32 1.12
CA ALA A 166 14.12 20.78 2.09
C ALA A 166 15.55 21.23 1.77
N SER A 167 16.30 21.57 2.82
CA SER A 167 17.74 21.84 2.71
C SER A 167 18.49 20.51 2.61
N GLY A 168 18.50 19.91 1.42
CA GLY A 168 19.01 18.56 1.21
C GLY A 168 19.20 18.17 -0.27
N ALA A 169 19.03 16.89 -0.58
CA ALA A 169 19.13 16.31 -1.90
C ALA A 169 18.01 16.77 -2.86
N GLY A 170 16.95 17.39 -2.35
CA GLY A 170 15.84 17.90 -3.13
C GLY A 170 14.78 16.85 -3.46
N PHE A 171 14.86 15.68 -2.81
CA PHE A 171 13.91 14.59 -2.91
C PHE A 171 13.99 13.68 -1.69
N ASN A 172 12.87 13.01 -1.42
CA ASN A 172 12.72 12.14 -0.26
C ASN A 172 11.79 10.96 -0.58
N PHE A 173 11.54 10.11 0.40
CA PHE A 173 10.76 8.87 0.29
C PHE A 173 9.68 8.79 1.37
N SER A 174 8.61 8.05 1.09
CA SER A 174 7.63 7.63 2.10
C SER A 174 8.19 6.51 2.98
N ASP A 175 7.44 6.10 4.00
CA ASP A 175 7.55 4.74 4.54
C ASP A 175 7.26 3.68 3.44
N ALA A 176 7.47 2.41 3.74
CA ALA A 176 7.32 1.33 2.74
C ALA A 176 6.51 0.15 3.27
N CYS A 177 5.74 -0.46 2.35
CA CYS A 177 4.92 -1.63 2.61
C CYS A 177 5.35 -2.83 1.75
N ALA A 178 5.32 -4.02 2.35
CA ALA A 178 5.29 -5.29 1.64
C ALA A 178 3.83 -5.61 1.32
N LEU A 179 3.52 -5.86 0.05
CA LEU A 179 2.19 -6.26 -0.39
C LEU A 179 2.20 -7.72 -0.85
N SER A 180 1.32 -8.53 -0.29
CA SER A 180 1.10 -9.92 -0.67
C SER A 180 -0.10 -10.02 -1.60
N PHE A 181 0.08 -10.64 -2.77
CA PHE A 181 -0.94 -10.72 -3.82
C PHE A 181 -1.63 -12.08 -3.81
N CYS A 182 -2.96 -12.08 -3.77
CA CYS A 182 -3.77 -13.29 -3.78
C CYS A 182 -4.23 -13.63 -5.21
N PRO A 183 -4.51 -14.92 -5.52
CA PRO A 183 -5.15 -15.33 -6.79
C PRO A 183 -6.44 -14.58 -7.04
#